data_AF-A0AAJ2WES8-F1
#
_entry.id   AF-A0AAJ2WES8-F1
#
_cell.length_a   1.000
_cell.length_b   1.000
_cell.length_c   1.000
_cell.angle_alpha   90.00
_cell.angle_beta   90.00
_cell.angle_gamma   90.00
#
_symmetry.space_group_name_H-M   'P 1'
#
loop_
_entity.id
_entity.type
_entity.pdbx_description
1 polymer ?
#
loop_
_entity_poly.entity_id
_entity_poly.type
_entity_poly.pdbx_seq_one_letter_code
_entity_poly.pdbx_strand_id
1 'polypeptide(L)' 'MKLTTNEKRVLNTLFKDVKGTTRNTMLIALYAAKPTDDESPDAQSMITLLNGLIVKLAELEQPEMEVLFAGIPYDVD' A
#
# COMPACT_ATOMS: atom_id res chain seq x y z
N MET A 1 9.20 -5.02 8.92
CA MET A 1 7.90 -4.33 9.21
C MET A 1 6.70 -5.28 9.29
N LYS A 2 5.62 -4.98 10.06
CA LYS A 2 4.34 -5.75 10.05
C LYS A 2 3.21 -4.95 9.38
N LEU A 3 2.62 -5.49 8.31
CA LEU A 3 1.43 -4.95 7.64
C LEU A 3 0.15 -5.35 8.39
N THR A 4 -0.82 -4.44 8.46
CA THR A 4 -2.19 -4.74 8.93
C THR A 4 -2.99 -5.45 7.84
N THR A 5 -4.13 -6.06 8.20
CA THR A 5 -5.03 -6.71 7.22
C THR A 5 -5.54 -5.73 6.16
N ASN A 6 -5.89 -4.50 6.55
CA ASN A 6 -6.36 -3.49 5.61
C ASN A 6 -5.26 -3.03 4.65
N GLU A 7 -4.03 -2.89 5.14
CA GLU A 7 -2.87 -2.56 4.31
C GLU A 7 -2.60 -3.66 3.27
N LYS A 8 -2.65 -4.93 3.69
CA LYS A 8 -2.53 -6.07 2.79
C LYS A 8 -3.64 -6.08 1.72
N ARG A 9 -4.89 -5.80 2.11
CA ARG A 9 -6.02 -5.71 1.17
C ARG A 9 -5.82 -4.59 0.14
N VAL A 10 -5.33 -3.41 0.55
CA VAL A 10 -4.98 -2.33 -0.38
C VAL A 10 -3.89 -2.77 -1.36
N LEU A 11 -2.82 -3.40 -0.85
CA LEU A 11 -1.73 -3.88 -1.70
C LEU A 11 -2.21 -4.95 -2.69
N ASN A 12 -3.05 -5.89 -2.26
CA ASN A 12 -3.67 -6.88 -3.14
C ASN A 12 -4.55 -6.22 -4.21
N THR A 13 -5.39 -5.26 -3.82
CA THR A 13 -6.28 -4.55 -4.76
C THR A 13 -5.49 -3.83 -5.85
N LEU A 14 -4.41 -3.15 -5.49
CA LEU A 14 -3.65 -2.32 -6.42
C LEU A 14 -2.61 -3.11 -7.22
N PHE A 15 -2.06 -4.20 -6.68
CA PHE A 15 -0.84 -4.81 -7.23
C PHE A 15 -0.89 -6.33 -7.44
N LYS A 16 -1.97 -7.05 -7.10
CA LYS A 16 -2.01 -8.53 -7.23
C LYS A 16 -1.68 -9.04 -8.65
N ASP A 17 -2.02 -8.28 -9.67
CA ASP A 17 -1.83 -8.64 -11.09
C ASP A 17 -0.62 -7.93 -11.73
N VAL A 18 0.13 -7.13 -10.96
CA VAL A 18 1.27 -6.35 -11.45
C VAL A 18 2.56 -7.16 -11.31
N LYS A 19 3.23 -7.44 -12.44
CA LYS A 19 4.55 -8.09 -12.46
C LYS A 19 5.66 -7.06 -12.63
N GLY A 20 6.72 -7.15 -11.81
CA GLY A 20 7.91 -6.32 -11.96
C GLY A 20 7.67 -4.83 -11.68
N THR A 21 7.20 -4.50 -10.48
CA THR A 21 7.01 -3.11 -10.03
C THR A 21 8.23 -2.58 -9.27
N THR A 22 8.33 -1.26 -9.14
CA THR A 22 9.36 -0.60 -8.33
C THR A 22 8.72 0.08 -7.12
N ARG A 23 9.53 0.40 -6.09
CA ARG A 23 9.08 1.22 -4.95
C ARG A 23 8.40 2.51 -5.41
N ASN A 24 9.03 3.23 -6.33
CA ASN A 24 8.51 4.50 -6.83
C ASN A 24 7.17 4.32 -7.56
N THR A 25 7.04 3.28 -8.37
CA THR A 25 5.77 2.96 -9.05
C THR A 25 4.66 2.68 -8.04
N MET A 26 4.95 1.91 -6.98
CA MET A 26 3.96 1.64 -5.92
C MET A 26 3.61 2.88 -5.13
N LEU A 27 4.58 3.72 -4.79
CA LEU A 27 4.33 4.99 -4.10
C LEU A 27 3.41 5.89 -4.95
N ILE A 28 3.68 6.04 -6.25
CA ILE A 28 2.84 6.81 -7.16
C ILE A 28 1.41 6.26 -7.20
N ALA A 29 1.26 4.94 -7.33
CA ALA A 29 -0.06 4.30 -7.33
C ALA A 29 -0.82 4.52 -6.01
N LEU A 30 -0.13 4.48 -4.86
CA LEU A 30 -0.74 4.78 -3.56
C LEU A 30 -1.16 6.25 -3.42
N TYR A 31 -0.35 7.19 -3.93
CA TYR A 31 -0.73 8.61 -3.99
C TYR A 31 -1.95 8.82 -4.89
N ALA A 32 -2.00 8.16 -6.05
CA ALA A 32 -3.12 8.24 -6.98
C ALA A 32 -4.40 7.57 -6.47
N ALA A 33 -4.28 6.58 -5.57
CA ALA A 33 -5.42 5.90 -4.96
C ALA A 33 -6.07 6.69 -3.80
N LYS A 34 -5.50 7.83 -3.38
CA LYS A 34 -6.09 8.65 -2.32
C LYS A 34 -7.43 9.21 -2.81
N PRO A 35 -8.52 9.05 -2.04
CA PRO A 35 -9.77 9.69 -2.36
C PRO A 35 -9.64 11.21 -2.22
N THR A 36 -10.59 11.94 -2.80
CA THR A 36 -10.77 13.36 -2.48
C THR A 36 -11.01 13.50 -0.98
N ASP A 37 -10.32 14.44 -0.36
CA ASP A 37 -10.60 14.81 1.02
C ASP A 37 -11.88 15.66 1.06
N ASP A 38 -13.01 15.00 1.27
CA ASP A 38 -14.34 15.59 1.42
C ASP A 38 -14.79 15.65 2.89
N GLU A 39 -13.84 15.50 3.82
CA GLU A 39 -14.06 15.43 5.27
C GLU A 39 -14.95 14.26 5.75
N SER A 40 -15.37 13.35 4.85
CA SER A 40 -16.14 12.18 5.26
C SER A 40 -15.29 11.23 6.12
N PRO A 41 -15.90 10.55 7.11
CA PRO A 41 -15.17 9.58 7.94
C PRO A 41 -14.47 8.48 7.13
N ASP A 42 -15.09 8.06 6.03
CA ASP A 42 -14.54 7.03 5.14
C ASP A 42 -13.34 7.55 4.33
N ALA A 43 -13.44 8.76 3.77
CA ALA A 43 -12.31 9.38 3.06
C ALA A 43 -11.13 9.59 3.99
N GLN A 44 -11.36 10.13 5.19
CA GLN A 44 -10.32 10.35 6.21
C GLN A 44 -9.66 9.04 6.67
N SER A 45 -10.45 7.98 6.86
CA SER A 45 -9.93 6.65 7.20
C SER A 45 -9.05 6.07 6.08
N MET A 46 -9.47 6.22 4.82
CA MET A 46 -8.71 5.74 3.68
C MET A 46 -7.43 6.55 3.46
N ILE A 47 -7.49 7.88 3.59
CA ILE A 47 -6.33 8.77 3.51
C ILE A 47 -5.30 8.39 4.58
N THR A 48 -5.75 8.14 5.82
CA THR A 48 -4.87 7.70 6.92
C THR A 48 -4.20 6.37 6.61
N LEU A 49 -4.97 5.39 6.13
CA LEU A 49 -4.45 4.07 5.73
C LEU A 49 -3.38 4.19 4.63
N LEU A 50 -3.66 4.96 3.58
CA LEU A 50 -2.74 5.13 2.45
C LEU A 50 -1.49 5.93 2.84
N ASN A 51 -1.63 6.96 3.68
CA ASN A 51 -0.48 7.68 4.22
C ASN A 51 0.43 6.77 5.06
N GLY A 52 -0.16 5.90 5.89
CA GLY A 52 0.60 4.91 6.65
C GLY A 52 1.41 3.97 5.74
N LEU A 53 0.79 3.46 4.66
CA LEU A 53 1.46 2.64 3.66
C LEU A 53 2.59 3.38 2.93
N ILE A 54 2.37 4.64 2.57
CA ILE A 54 3.37 5.48 1.88
C ILE A 54 4.61 5.69 2.74
N VAL A 55 4.45 6.08 4.00
CA VAL A 55 5.57 6.29 4.93
C VAL A 55 6.36 4.99 5.11
N LYS A 56 5.64 3.90 5.39
CA LYS A 56 6.22 2.56 5.48
C LYS A 56 7.04 2.21 4.24
N LEU A 57 6.47 2.33 3.04
CA LEU A 57 7.17 2.00 1.79
C LEU A 57 8.36 2.92 1.49
N ALA A 58 8.29 4.19 1.87
CA ALA A 58 9.37 5.13 1.67
C ALA A 58 10.59 4.79 2.53
N GLU A 59 10.36 4.32 3.76
CA GLU A 59 11.39 4.05 4.76
C GLU A 59 11.98 2.63 4.70
N LEU A 60 11.33 1.69 3.99
CA LEU A 60 11.81 0.31 3.92
C LEU A 60 13.21 0.20 3.31
N GLU A 61 14.04 -0.69 3.86
CA GLU A 61 15.28 -1.10 3.21
C GLU A 61 15.01 -2.05 2.04
N GLN A 62 15.98 -2.20 1.13
CA GLN A 62 15.82 -3.05 -0.05
C GLN A 62 15.42 -4.51 0.28
N PRO A 63 16.02 -5.20 1.26
CA PRO A 63 15.62 -6.58 1.59
C PRO A 63 14.17 -6.68 2.07
N GLU A 64 13.70 -5.69 2.84
CA GLU A 64 12.32 -5.69 3.33
C GLU A 64 11.31 -5.39 2.22
N MET A 65 11.70 -4.57 1.24
CA MET A 65 10.88 -4.33 0.04
C MET A 65 10.69 -5.61 -0.77
N GLU A 66 11.74 -6.41 -0.95
CA GLU A 66 11.67 -7.67 -1.70
C GLU A 66 10.71 -8.66 -1.03
N VAL A 67 10.75 -8.75 0.30
CA VAL A 67 9.80 -9.55 1.09
C VAL A 67 8.37 -9.02 0.93
N LEU A 68 8.18 -7.70 0.97
CA LEU A 68 6.86 -7.08 0.77
C LEU A 68 6.31 -7.39 -0.63
N PHE A 69 7.14 -7.32 -1.67
CA PHE A 69 6.72 -7.56 -3.05
C PHE A 69 6.42 -9.03 -3.29
N ALA A 70 7.27 -9.94 -2.79
CA ALA A 70 7.06 -11.38 -2.89
C ALA A 70 5.79 -11.85 -2.15
N GLY A 71 5.34 -11.10 -1.16
CA GLY A 71 4.12 -11.39 -0.40
C GLY A 71 2.81 -11.01 -1.11
N ILE A 72 2.84 -10.31 -2.24
CA ILE A 72 1.63 -9.91 -2.99
C ILE A 72 1.30 -11.00 -4.04
N PRO A 73 0.07 -11.56 -4.07
CA PRO A 73 -1.05 -11.27 -3.18
C PRO A 73 -0.90 -11.92 -1.80
N TYR A 74 -1.19 -11.16 -0.75
CA TYR A 74 -1.22 -11.64 0.62
C TYR A 74 -2.45 -12.50 0.87
N ASP A 75 -2.28 -13.54 1.68
CA ASP A 75 -3.41 -14.26 2.26
C ASP A 75 -4.13 -13.36 3.28
N VAL A 76 -5.36 -12.99 2.96
CA VAL A 76 -6.25 -12.14 3.76
C VAL A 76 -7.63 -12.77 3.73
N ASP A 77 -8.04 -13.34 4.87
CA ASP A 77 -9.41 -13.81 5.11
C ASP A 77 -10.46 -12.69 4.92
#